data_AF-E3MDM4-F1
#
_entry.id   AF-E3MDM4-F1
#
_cell.length_a   1.000
_cell.length_b   1.000
_cell.length_c   1.000
_cell.angle_alpha   90.00
_cell.angle_beta   90.00
_cell.angle_gamma   90.00
#
_symmetry.space_group_name_H-M   'P 1'
#
loop_
_entity.id
_entity.type
_entity.pdbx_description
1 polymer ?
#
loop_
_entity_poly.entity_id
_entity_poly.type
_entity_poly.pdbx_seq_one_letter_code
_entity_poly.pdbx_strand_id
1 'polypeptide(L)'
;MPGQRSSINSFEARDYIRCILKFLISPIYFCMELLASYTGIFMFNSNMAFWHLLPICSISFSYLFYNSVEEMRENKIFSYYLLSFSVFLFLLLLISPVLPQKIQSLTQVRIGLSGMVLSVNSQIFCIFAERRKEFDLNTIRIIDAVSIWILIFSYILFFNLCTRVYIRLPVKMMPFSFGVKQYVKVIAVLHLIYAIAFIIGLESNNQNYHLKILVSSFLIFCSFFICVDAYSMIFTDQYLLCEHRETKEDFETKKPIGGTICHVAIRRSFNKRKDLGDLPADFQYDDDIKLHPKWYTEYVPFCMA
;
A
#
# COMPACT_ATOMS: atom_id res chain seq x y z
N MET A 1 43.18 27.72 -7.58
CA MET A 1 42.79 26.39 -7.04
C MET A 1 41.80 25.74 -8.01
N PRO A 2 42.20 24.71 -8.79
CA PRO A 2 41.38 24.11 -9.84
C PRO A 2 40.43 22.98 -9.36
N GLY A 3 40.32 22.74 -8.05
CA GLY A 3 39.65 21.56 -7.49
C GLY A 3 38.14 21.68 -7.20
N GLN A 4 37.49 22.81 -7.49
CA GLN A 4 36.11 23.07 -7.04
C GLN A 4 35.04 22.97 -8.14
N ARG A 5 35.43 22.88 -9.41
CA ARG A 5 34.49 22.80 -10.55
C ARG A 5 34.07 21.38 -10.94
N SER A 6 34.80 20.33 -10.55
CA SER A 6 34.46 18.95 -10.95
C SER A 6 33.44 18.27 -10.03
N SER A 7 33.30 18.72 -8.78
CA SER A 7 32.38 18.12 -7.80
C SER A 7 30.93 18.54 -8.01
N ILE A 8 30.68 19.77 -8.45
CA ILE A 8 29.33 20.32 -8.71
C ILE A 8 28.67 19.62 -9.91
N ASN A 9 29.39 19.44 -11.01
CA ASN A 9 28.85 18.78 -12.21
C ASN A 9 28.59 17.27 -12.01
N SER A 10 29.34 16.62 -11.11
CA SER A 10 29.14 15.20 -10.80
C SER A 10 27.90 14.95 -9.94
N PHE A 11 27.50 15.94 -9.14
CA PHE A 11 26.31 15.87 -8.28
C PHE A 11 25.03 15.96 -9.13
N GLU A 12 24.98 16.89 -10.08
CA GLU A 12 23.85 17.04 -11.01
C GLU A 12 23.66 15.81 -11.91
N ALA A 13 24.73 15.33 -12.56
CA ALA A 13 24.64 14.18 -13.47
C ALA A 13 24.19 12.89 -12.76
N ARG A 14 24.65 12.67 -11.52
CA ARG A 14 24.25 11.52 -10.71
C ARG A 14 22.78 11.55 -10.35
N ASP A 15 22.25 12.73 -10.02
CA ASP A 15 20.83 12.89 -9.67
C ASP A 15 19.94 12.76 -10.91
N TYR A 16 20.35 13.28 -12.08
CA TYR A 16 19.66 13.04 -13.35
C TYR A 16 19.62 11.56 -13.72
N ILE A 17 20.74 10.85 -13.64
CA ILE A 17 20.81 9.40 -13.91
C ILE A 17 19.90 8.65 -12.94
N ARG A 18 19.89 9.04 -11.66
CA ARG A 18 19.01 8.43 -10.65
C ARG A 18 17.54 8.63 -10.98
N CYS A 19 17.13 9.81 -11.42
CA CYS A 19 15.76 10.11 -11.83
C CYS A 19 15.36 9.31 -13.08
N ILE A 20 16.23 9.25 -14.08
CA ILE A 20 15.99 8.46 -15.31
C ILE A 20 15.87 6.97 -14.96
N LEU A 21 16.77 6.43 -14.14
CA LEU A 21 16.72 5.03 -13.71
C LEU A 21 15.46 4.74 -12.89
N LYS A 22 15.06 5.64 -11.98
CA LYS A 22 13.79 5.51 -11.24
C LYS A 22 12.60 5.45 -12.20
N PHE A 23 12.53 6.36 -13.18
CA PHE A 23 11.46 6.38 -14.18
C PHE A 23 11.43 5.11 -15.03
N LEU A 24 12.58 4.59 -15.45
CA LEU A 24 12.67 3.38 -16.25
C LEU A 24 12.30 2.11 -15.46
N ILE A 25 12.68 2.03 -14.19
CA ILE A 25 12.42 0.86 -13.32
C ILE A 25 10.97 0.87 -12.80
N SER A 26 10.48 2.05 -12.40
CA SER A 26 9.12 2.23 -11.92
C SER A 26 8.62 3.64 -12.28
N PRO A 27 7.99 3.81 -13.45
CA PRO A 27 7.44 5.10 -13.85
C PRO A 27 6.33 5.55 -12.90
N ILE A 28 5.59 4.59 -12.32
CA ILE A 28 4.56 4.85 -11.32
C ILE A 28 5.20 5.46 -10.05
N TYR A 29 6.29 4.88 -9.55
CA TYR A 29 7.02 5.43 -8.41
C TYR A 29 7.47 6.87 -8.68
N PHE A 30 8.02 7.11 -9.87
CA PHE A 30 8.49 8.44 -10.26
C PHE A 30 7.35 9.46 -10.31
N CYS A 31 6.23 9.14 -10.95
CA CYS A 31 5.06 10.01 -11.00
C CYS A 31 4.51 10.31 -9.60
N MET A 32 4.45 9.30 -8.73
CA MET A 32 3.97 9.48 -7.36
C MET A 32 4.90 10.39 -6.55
N GLU A 33 6.22 10.25 -6.68
CA GLU A 33 7.21 11.13 -6.02
C GLU A 33 7.04 12.61 -6.40
N LEU A 34 6.49 12.90 -7.60
CA LEU A 34 6.19 14.27 -8.06
C LEU A 34 4.84 14.81 -7.57
N LEU A 35 3.86 13.93 -7.36
CA LEU A 35 2.46 14.31 -7.11
C LEU A 35 2.09 14.33 -5.63
N ALA A 36 2.96 13.85 -4.74
CA ALA A 36 2.61 13.66 -3.34
C ALA A 36 3.84 13.72 -2.43
N SER A 37 3.61 14.08 -1.17
CA SER A 37 4.67 14.19 -0.18
C SER A 37 5.40 12.84 0.02
N TYR A 38 6.71 12.89 0.27
CA TYR A 38 7.54 11.70 0.49
C TYR A 38 6.91 10.74 1.53
N THR A 39 6.50 11.29 2.67
CA THR A 39 5.88 10.49 3.74
C THR A 39 4.49 9.91 3.38
N GLY A 40 3.81 10.46 2.38
CA GLY A 40 2.55 9.94 1.88
C GLY A 40 2.69 8.62 1.12
N ILE A 41 3.87 8.37 0.53
CA ILE A 41 4.08 7.27 -0.41
C ILE A 41 5.06 6.23 0.13
N PHE A 42 6.18 6.66 0.73
CA PHE A 42 7.33 5.78 0.98
C PHE A 42 7.36 5.17 2.38
N MET A 43 6.34 5.42 3.21
CA MET A 43 6.34 4.98 4.61
C MET A 43 5.98 3.51 4.82
N PHE A 44 5.16 2.95 3.94
CA PHE A 44 4.74 1.56 3.95
C PHE A 44 4.97 0.97 2.58
N ASN A 45 5.44 -0.29 2.53
CA ASN A 45 5.63 -0.98 1.26
C ASN A 45 4.29 -1.26 0.57
N SER A 46 3.21 -1.33 1.34
CA SER A 46 1.84 -1.49 0.85
C SER A 46 1.38 -0.34 -0.04
N ASN A 47 1.86 0.89 0.19
CA ASN A 47 1.59 2.02 -0.71
C ASN A 47 2.18 1.73 -2.10
N MET A 48 3.44 1.30 -2.13
CA MET A 48 4.10 0.92 -3.39
C MET A 48 3.40 -0.24 -4.06
N ALA A 49 3.08 -1.28 -3.31
CA ALA A 49 2.36 -2.43 -3.83
C ALA A 49 1.02 -2.00 -4.45
N PHE A 50 0.23 -1.17 -3.77
CA PHE A 50 -1.06 -0.68 -4.27
C PHE A 50 -0.94 0.03 -5.62
N TRP A 51 -0.04 1.01 -5.74
CA TRP A 51 0.05 1.81 -6.96
C TRP A 51 0.47 1.00 -8.20
N HIS A 52 1.17 -0.11 -8.01
CA HIS A 52 1.47 -1.04 -9.11
C HIS A 52 0.35 -2.07 -9.32
N LEU A 53 -0.28 -2.54 -8.24
CA LEU A 53 -1.39 -3.50 -8.29
C LEU A 53 -2.59 -2.91 -9.03
N LEU A 54 -3.00 -1.69 -8.72
CA LEU A 54 -4.22 -1.10 -9.29
C LEU A 54 -4.26 -1.15 -10.82
N PRO A 55 -3.28 -0.57 -11.57
CA PRO A 55 -3.30 -0.63 -13.02
C PRO A 55 -3.18 -2.07 -13.55
N ILE A 56 -2.37 -2.92 -12.91
CA ILE A 56 -2.21 -4.32 -13.35
C ILE A 56 -3.53 -5.07 -13.22
N CYS A 57 -4.19 -5.02 -12.06
CA CYS A 57 -5.46 -5.70 -11.80
C CYS A 57 -6.56 -5.16 -12.72
N SER A 58 -6.63 -3.83 -12.88
CA SER A 58 -7.66 -3.19 -13.72
C SER A 58 -7.51 -3.53 -15.20
N ILE A 59 -6.29 -3.59 -15.72
CA ILE A 59 -6.03 -3.98 -17.10
C ILE A 59 -6.23 -5.49 -17.26
N SER A 60 -5.68 -6.30 -16.35
CA SER A 60 -5.73 -7.76 -16.45
C SER A 60 -7.14 -8.32 -16.36
N PHE A 61 -8.06 -7.67 -15.64
CA PHE A 61 -9.48 -8.07 -15.58
C PHE A 61 -10.09 -8.27 -16.98
N SER A 62 -9.70 -7.43 -17.94
CA SER A 62 -10.18 -7.48 -19.33
C SER A 62 -9.71 -8.72 -20.10
N TYR A 63 -8.64 -9.37 -19.65
CA TYR A 63 -7.96 -10.44 -20.41
C TYR A 63 -7.87 -11.79 -19.68
N LEU A 64 -7.99 -11.80 -18.36
CA LEU A 64 -7.81 -13.03 -17.57
C LEU A 64 -8.95 -14.02 -17.76
N PHE A 65 -10.19 -13.52 -17.75
CA PHE A 65 -11.40 -14.35 -17.62
C PHE A 65 -12.29 -14.35 -18.87
N TYR A 66 -11.82 -13.85 -20.01
CA TYR A 66 -12.60 -13.79 -21.27
C TYR A 66 -11.86 -14.53 -22.38
N ASN A 67 -12.57 -15.36 -23.15
CA ASN A 67 -11.96 -16.17 -24.21
C ASN A 67 -11.74 -15.36 -25.49
N SER A 68 -12.51 -14.29 -25.70
CA SER A 68 -12.36 -13.38 -26.84
C SER A 68 -12.72 -11.93 -26.48
N VAL A 69 -12.26 -10.98 -27.29
CA VAL A 69 -12.61 -9.55 -27.14
C VAL A 69 -14.11 -9.33 -27.35
N GLU A 70 -14.74 -10.12 -28.21
CA GLU A 70 -16.18 -10.03 -28.48
C GLU A 70 -16.98 -10.51 -27.28
N GLU A 71 -16.60 -11.64 -26.67
CA GLU A 71 -17.19 -12.12 -25.42
C GLU A 71 -17.06 -11.07 -24.30
N MET A 72 -15.88 -10.46 -24.16
CA MET A 72 -15.65 -9.40 -23.18
C MET A 72 -16.58 -8.21 -23.38
N ARG A 73 -16.74 -7.73 -24.63
CA ARG A 73 -17.56 -6.56 -24.96
C ARG A 73 -19.06 -6.82 -24.74
N GLU A 74 -19.53 -8.02 -25.02
CA GLU A 74 -20.94 -8.41 -24.84
C GLU A 74 -21.25 -8.77 -23.38
N ASN A 75 -20.24 -9.03 -22.55
CA ASN A 75 -20.44 -9.42 -21.17
C ASN A 75 -20.95 -8.24 -20.30
N LYS A 76 -22.09 -8.47 -19.64
CA LYS A 76 -22.69 -7.48 -18.74
C LYS A 76 -21.80 -7.15 -17.53
N ILE A 77 -21.10 -8.12 -16.96
CA ILE A 77 -20.21 -7.93 -15.80
C ILE A 77 -19.07 -6.99 -16.18
N PHE A 78 -18.47 -7.18 -17.36
CA PHE A 78 -17.44 -6.28 -17.88
C PHE A 78 -17.95 -4.85 -18.03
N SER A 79 -19.14 -4.69 -18.63
CA SER A 79 -19.78 -3.38 -18.80
C SER A 79 -20.07 -2.69 -17.46
N TYR A 80 -20.58 -3.43 -16.47
CA TYR A 80 -20.80 -2.91 -15.12
C TYR A 80 -19.50 -2.54 -14.41
N TYR A 81 -18.46 -3.36 -14.54
CA TYR A 81 -17.14 -3.05 -14.01
C TYR A 81 -16.60 -1.74 -14.60
N LEU A 82 -16.62 -1.59 -15.93
CA LEU A 82 -16.12 -0.38 -16.59
C LEU A 82 -16.91 0.89 -16.19
N LEU A 83 -18.24 0.77 -16.14
CA LEU A 83 -19.10 1.87 -15.70
C LEU A 83 -18.82 2.25 -14.25
N SER A 84 -18.81 1.26 -13.35
CA SER A 84 -18.52 1.50 -11.93
C SER A 84 -17.10 2.06 -11.74
N PHE A 85 -16.11 1.60 -12.51
CA PHE A 85 -14.72 2.09 -12.50
C PHE A 85 -14.65 3.57 -12.83
N SER A 86 -15.35 3.95 -13.90
CA SER A 86 -15.43 5.34 -14.36
C SER A 86 -16.16 6.24 -13.35
N VAL A 87 -17.30 5.78 -12.82
CA VAL A 87 -18.07 6.51 -11.80
C VAL A 87 -17.25 6.68 -10.53
N PHE A 88 -16.53 5.65 -10.09
CA PHE A 88 -15.71 5.73 -8.90
C PHE A 88 -14.53 6.67 -9.07
N LEU A 89 -13.80 6.62 -10.20
CA LEU A 89 -12.72 7.57 -10.46
C LEU A 89 -13.25 9.01 -10.44
N PHE A 90 -14.42 9.23 -11.04
CA PHE A 90 -15.09 10.52 -11.00
C PHE A 90 -15.46 10.94 -9.56
N LEU A 91 -16.03 10.03 -8.77
CA LEU A 91 -16.35 10.28 -7.36
C LEU A 91 -15.10 10.50 -6.51
N LEU A 92 -14.00 9.78 -6.74
CA LEU A 92 -12.73 9.98 -6.05
C LEU A 92 -12.22 11.41 -6.28
N LEU A 93 -12.27 11.89 -7.53
CA LEU A 93 -11.91 13.26 -7.88
C LEU A 93 -12.80 14.31 -7.19
N LEU A 94 -14.10 14.01 -7.03
CA LEU A 94 -15.06 14.92 -6.38
C LEU A 94 -15.05 14.87 -4.85
N ILE A 95 -14.75 13.71 -4.25
CA ILE A 95 -14.81 13.48 -2.80
C ILE A 95 -13.46 13.73 -2.13
N SER A 96 -12.35 13.72 -2.88
CA SER A 96 -11.01 14.07 -2.38
C SER A 96 -10.96 15.34 -1.51
N PRO A 97 -11.71 16.43 -1.80
CA PRO A 97 -11.77 17.62 -0.94
C PRO A 97 -12.67 17.48 0.31
N VAL A 98 -13.58 16.49 0.33
CA VAL A 98 -14.72 16.40 1.29
C VAL A 98 -14.51 15.32 2.36
N LEU A 99 -13.51 14.43 2.19
CA LEU A 99 -13.08 13.47 3.21
C LEU A 99 -11.80 13.89 3.96
N PRO A 100 -11.61 15.13 4.47
CA PRO A 100 -10.39 15.48 5.17
C PRO A 100 -10.37 14.79 6.54
N GLN A 101 -9.85 13.56 6.55
CA GLN A 101 -9.42 12.94 7.79
C GLN A 101 -8.22 13.73 8.30
N LYS A 102 -8.43 14.48 9.37
CA LYS A 102 -7.37 15.35 9.94
C LYS A 102 -6.20 14.52 10.50
N ILE A 103 -6.51 13.38 11.12
CA ILE A 103 -5.57 12.47 11.76
C ILE A 103 -5.89 11.04 11.33
N GLN A 104 -4.88 10.30 10.88
CA GLN A 104 -5.03 8.90 10.53
C GLN A 104 -5.26 8.02 11.78
N SER A 105 -6.27 7.16 11.77
CA SER A 105 -6.52 6.22 12.88
C SER A 105 -5.85 4.86 12.67
N LEU A 106 -5.33 4.27 13.75
CA LEU A 106 -4.73 2.94 13.73
C LEU A 106 -5.75 1.86 13.30
N THR A 107 -7.01 2.01 13.71
CA THR A 107 -8.09 1.09 13.33
C THR A 107 -8.34 1.12 11.83
N GLN A 108 -8.32 2.30 11.21
CA GLN A 108 -8.49 2.44 9.77
C GLN A 108 -7.32 1.82 9.02
N VAL A 109 -6.09 2.06 9.47
CA VAL A 109 -4.88 1.43 8.91
C VAL A 109 -4.98 -0.09 8.97
N ARG A 110 -5.40 -0.66 10.11
CA ARG A 110 -5.57 -2.12 10.29
C ARG A 110 -6.64 -2.69 9.36
N ILE A 111 -7.81 -2.04 9.28
CA ILE A 111 -8.93 -2.47 8.42
C ILE A 111 -8.52 -2.37 6.95
N GLY A 112 -7.91 -1.25 6.55
CA GLY A 112 -7.43 -1.04 5.19
C GLY A 112 -6.38 -2.07 4.76
N LEU A 113 -5.35 -2.30 5.58
CA LEU A 113 -4.36 -3.34 5.27
C LEU A 113 -4.98 -4.74 5.21
N SER A 114 -5.90 -5.07 6.12
CA SER A 114 -6.59 -6.37 6.11
C SER A 114 -7.47 -6.56 4.87
N GLY A 115 -8.18 -5.51 4.46
CA GLY A 115 -9.00 -5.53 3.25
C GLY A 115 -8.17 -5.63 1.98
N MET A 116 -6.98 -5.00 1.94
CA MET A 116 -6.03 -5.18 0.84
C MET A 116 -5.49 -6.63 0.77
N VAL A 117 -5.14 -7.25 1.91
CA VAL A 117 -4.75 -8.67 1.95
C VAL A 117 -5.87 -9.55 1.39
N LEU A 118 -7.11 -9.35 1.86
CA LEU A 118 -8.26 -10.12 1.43
C LEU A 118 -8.49 -9.97 -0.08
N SER A 119 -8.48 -8.74 -0.58
CA SER A 119 -8.68 -8.44 -2.00
C SER A 119 -7.66 -9.15 -2.89
N VAL A 120 -6.36 -8.99 -2.61
CA VAL A 120 -5.30 -9.57 -3.45
C VAL A 120 -5.38 -11.10 -3.44
N ASN A 121 -5.67 -11.70 -2.29
CA ASN A 121 -5.81 -13.16 -2.19
C ASN A 121 -7.08 -13.68 -2.87
N SER A 122 -8.17 -12.93 -2.86
CA SER A 122 -9.37 -13.26 -3.63
C SER A 122 -9.12 -13.25 -5.14
N GLN A 123 -8.33 -12.30 -5.65
CA GLN A 123 -7.96 -12.28 -7.08
C GLN A 123 -7.07 -13.48 -7.45
N ILE A 124 -6.09 -13.83 -6.61
CA ILE A 124 -5.28 -15.04 -6.81
C ILE A 124 -6.18 -16.29 -6.83
N PHE A 125 -7.14 -16.37 -5.91
CA PHE A 125 -8.13 -17.46 -5.88
C PHE A 125 -8.98 -17.50 -7.17
N CYS A 126 -9.47 -16.37 -7.67
CA CYS A 126 -10.23 -16.30 -8.92
C CYS A 126 -9.46 -16.91 -10.10
N ILE A 127 -8.17 -16.55 -10.24
CA ILE A 127 -7.30 -17.09 -11.30
C ILE A 127 -7.12 -18.61 -11.14
N PHE A 128 -6.98 -19.09 -9.90
CA PHE A 128 -6.86 -20.52 -9.60
C PHE A 128 -8.15 -21.31 -9.84
N ALA A 129 -9.30 -20.67 -9.64
CA ALA A 129 -10.62 -21.31 -9.70
C ALA A 129 -11.23 -21.37 -11.12
N GLU A 130 -10.77 -20.54 -12.06
CA GLU A 130 -11.43 -20.29 -13.36
C GLU A 130 -11.86 -21.54 -14.15
N ARG A 131 -11.04 -22.59 -14.22
CA ARG A 131 -11.32 -23.79 -15.01
C ARG A 131 -11.70 -25.01 -14.18
N ARG A 132 -11.85 -24.83 -12.87
CA ARG A 132 -12.35 -25.88 -11.98
C ARG A 132 -13.84 -26.05 -12.19
N LYS A 133 -14.28 -27.29 -12.42
CA LYS A 133 -15.67 -27.62 -12.79
C LYS A 133 -16.68 -27.18 -11.72
N GLU A 134 -16.23 -27.00 -10.49
CA GLU A 134 -17.04 -26.62 -9.34
C GLU A 134 -17.41 -25.13 -9.31
N PHE A 135 -16.72 -24.28 -10.10
CA PHE A 135 -16.90 -22.84 -10.04
C PHE A 135 -17.50 -22.28 -11.33
N ASP A 136 -18.55 -21.46 -11.18
CA ASP A 136 -19.16 -20.72 -12.27
C ASP A 136 -18.28 -19.52 -12.67
N LEU A 137 -18.01 -19.38 -13.98
CA LEU A 137 -17.10 -18.35 -14.51
C LEU A 137 -17.63 -16.93 -14.29
N ASN A 138 -18.96 -16.73 -14.34
CA ASN A 138 -19.54 -15.42 -14.07
C ASN A 138 -19.40 -15.03 -12.59
N THR A 139 -19.53 -16.00 -11.69
CA THR A 139 -19.27 -15.81 -10.27
C THR A 139 -17.81 -15.41 -10.03
N ILE A 140 -16.85 -16.07 -10.68
CA ILE A 140 -15.43 -15.71 -10.60
C ILE A 140 -15.18 -14.28 -11.09
N ARG A 141 -15.75 -13.90 -12.23
CA ARG A 141 -15.65 -12.53 -12.76
C ARG A 141 -16.21 -11.49 -11.79
N ILE A 142 -17.33 -11.79 -11.12
CA ILE A 142 -17.92 -10.91 -10.11
C ILE A 142 -16.99 -10.78 -8.89
N ILE A 143 -16.50 -11.90 -8.36
CA ILE A 143 -15.60 -11.90 -7.19
C ILE A 143 -14.33 -11.11 -7.51
N ASP A 144 -13.76 -11.29 -8.70
CA ASP A 144 -12.56 -10.55 -9.12
C ASP A 144 -12.81 -9.04 -9.22
N ALA A 145 -13.89 -8.63 -9.90
CA ALA A 145 -14.29 -7.22 -9.98
C ALA A 145 -14.53 -6.60 -8.60
N VAL A 146 -15.27 -7.29 -7.72
CA VAL A 146 -15.50 -6.87 -6.33
C VAL A 146 -14.19 -6.79 -5.55
N SER A 147 -13.25 -7.69 -5.80
CA SER A 147 -11.94 -7.66 -5.15
C SER A 147 -11.16 -6.42 -5.54
N ILE A 148 -11.16 -6.00 -6.81
CA ILE A 148 -10.56 -4.73 -7.24
C ILE A 148 -11.20 -3.55 -6.48
N TRP A 149 -12.51 -3.57 -6.31
CA TRP A 149 -13.21 -2.54 -5.52
C TRP A 149 -12.80 -2.50 -4.05
N ILE A 150 -12.74 -3.67 -3.43
CA ILE A 150 -12.27 -3.81 -2.05
C ILE A 150 -10.82 -3.33 -1.94
N LEU A 151 -9.95 -3.58 -2.93
CA LEU A 151 -8.57 -3.10 -2.94
C LEU A 151 -8.53 -1.57 -2.81
N ILE A 152 -9.31 -0.88 -3.65
CA ILE A 152 -9.31 0.58 -3.71
C ILE A 152 -9.92 1.18 -2.44
N PHE A 153 -11.06 0.68 -2.00
CA PHE A 153 -11.70 1.16 -0.77
C PHE A 153 -10.80 0.94 0.45
N SER A 154 -10.18 -0.23 0.54
CA SER A 154 -9.26 -0.56 1.63
C SER A 154 -8.01 0.31 1.59
N TYR A 155 -7.51 0.64 0.41
CA TYR A 155 -6.43 1.61 0.27
C TYR A 155 -6.84 3.01 0.72
N ILE A 156 -8.05 3.49 0.43
CA ILE A 156 -8.53 4.79 0.94
C ILE A 156 -8.54 4.84 2.47
N LEU A 157 -8.93 3.76 3.14
CA LEU A 157 -8.86 3.68 4.60
C LEU A 157 -7.42 3.67 5.14
N PHE A 158 -6.49 3.10 4.37
CA PHE A 158 -5.09 2.96 4.74
C PHE A 158 -4.23 4.17 4.37
N PHE A 159 -4.56 4.89 3.31
CA PHE A 159 -3.76 5.97 2.74
C PHE A 159 -3.82 7.23 3.62
N ASN A 160 -2.75 8.04 3.56
CA ASN A 160 -2.53 9.17 4.47
C ASN A 160 -2.38 10.53 3.76
N LEU A 161 -2.56 10.62 2.44
CA LEU A 161 -2.28 11.85 1.66
C LEU A 161 -3.13 13.06 2.05
N CYS A 162 -4.37 12.84 2.48
CA CYS A 162 -5.26 13.92 2.88
C CYS A 162 -5.26 14.14 4.42
N THR A 163 -4.25 13.63 5.11
CA THR A 163 -4.11 13.76 6.58
C THR A 163 -3.02 14.77 6.94
N ARG A 164 -3.14 15.45 8.08
CA ARG A 164 -2.03 16.26 8.62
C ARG A 164 -0.97 15.41 9.30
N VAL A 165 -1.42 14.29 9.85
CA VAL A 165 -0.63 13.43 10.71
C VAL A 165 -0.87 11.99 10.29
N TYR A 166 0.22 11.28 10.04
CA TYR A 166 0.20 9.88 9.68
C TYR A 166 0.77 8.99 10.78
N ILE A 167 0.39 7.72 10.73
CA ILE A 167 0.87 6.69 11.66
C ILE A 167 2.14 6.04 11.11
N ARG A 168 3.10 5.82 11.99
CA ARG A 168 4.34 5.10 11.70
C ARG A 168 4.71 4.14 12.83
N LEU A 169 5.32 3.01 12.52
CA LEU A 169 5.96 2.17 13.54
C LEU A 169 7.29 2.80 14.04
N PRO A 170 7.60 2.70 15.34
CA PRO A 170 8.93 3.07 15.82
C PRO A 170 9.99 2.29 15.07
N VAL A 171 11.16 2.91 14.84
CA VAL A 171 12.21 2.32 13.98
C VAL A 171 12.53 0.90 14.42
N LYS A 172 12.67 0.62 15.71
CA LYS A 172 12.94 -0.74 16.25
C LYS A 172 11.91 -1.82 15.86
N MET A 173 10.67 -1.42 15.57
CA MET A 173 9.54 -2.30 15.22
C MET A 173 9.29 -2.43 13.73
N MET A 174 9.96 -1.62 12.89
CA MET A 174 9.81 -1.72 11.45
C MET A 174 10.26 -3.10 10.94
N PRO A 175 9.63 -3.66 9.89
CA PRO A 175 9.85 -5.05 9.47
C PRO A 175 11.28 -5.36 8.99
N PHE A 176 11.95 -4.36 8.45
CA PHE A 176 13.27 -4.47 7.83
C PHE A 176 14.35 -3.66 8.57
N SER A 177 14.05 -3.14 9.76
CA SER A 177 15.02 -2.37 10.55
C SER A 177 15.86 -3.25 11.48
N PHE A 178 17.15 -2.92 11.57
CA PHE A 178 18.13 -3.68 12.34
C PHE A 178 18.12 -5.17 11.94
N GLY A 179 18.02 -5.43 10.62
CA GLY A 179 17.86 -6.76 10.04
C GLY A 179 16.40 -7.12 9.74
N VAL A 180 16.20 -8.32 9.18
CA VAL A 180 14.87 -8.84 8.85
C VAL A 180 14.25 -9.50 10.08
N LYS A 181 13.10 -8.99 10.54
CA LYS A 181 12.38 -9.54 11.70
C LYS A 181 11.92 -10.97 11.45
N GLN A 182 11.79 -11.76 12.53
CA GLN A 182 11.46 -13.19 12.40
C GLN A 182 10.10 -13.44 11.72
N TYR A 183 9.07 -12.66 12.04
CA TYR A 183 7.76 -12.80 11.41
C TYR A 183 7.81 -12.54 9.89
N VAL A 184 8.67 -11.61 9.43
CA VAL A 184 8.86 -11.33 8.00
C VAL A 184 9.42 -12.56 7.29
N LYS A 185 10.39 -13.26 7.90
CA LYS A 185 10.93 -14.50 7.34
C LYS A 185 9.87 -15.59 7.26
N VAL A 186 9.05 -15.74 8.30
CA VAL A 186 7.93 -16.71 8.30
C VAL A 186 6.93 -16.38 7.20
N ILE A 187 6.50 -15.12 7.08
CA ILE A 187 5.59 -14.68 6.02
C ILE A 187 6.20 -14.93 4.64
N ALA A 188 7.50 -14.69 4.46
CA ALA A 188 8.20 -14.94 3.20
C ALA A 188 8.19 -16.44 2.83
N VAL A 189 8.49 -17.32 3.79
CA VAL A 189 8.43 -18.78 3.57
C VAL A 189 7.01 -19.23 3.23
N LEU A 190 6.00 -18.73 3.94
CA LEU A 190 4.59 -19.03 3.63
C LEU A 190 4.19 -18.56 2.23
N HIS A 191 4.60 -17.36 1.81
CA HIS A 191 4.34 -16.87 0.46
C HIS A 191 5.08 -17.68 -0.61
N LEU A 192 6.29 -18.16 -0.34
CA LEU A 192 7.03 -19.03 -1.26
C LEU A 192 6.33 -20.38 -1.44
N ILE A 193 5.89 -21.01 -0.34
CA ILE A 193 5.10 -22.25 -0.38
C ILE A 193 3.80 -22.01 -1.15
N TYR A 194 3.12 -20.90 -0.88
CA TYR A 194 1.89 -20.53 -1.58
C TYR A 194 2.11 -20.34 -3.09
N ALA A 195 3.19 -19.67 -3.50
CA ALA A 195 3.56 -19.51 -4.90
C ALA A 195 3.83 -20.85 -5.60
N ILE A 196 4.59 -21.74 -4.96
CA ILE A 196 4.90 -23.07 -5.51
C ILE A 196 3.61 -23.89 -5.66
N ALA A 197 2.77 -23.92 -4.61
CA ALA A 197 1.49 -24.63 -4.63
C ALA A 197 0.56 -24.10 -5.73
N PHE A 198 0.52 -22.77 -5.90
CA PHE A 198 -0.25 -22.13 -6.96
C PHE A 198 0.23 -22.56 -8.35
N ILE A 199 1.54 -22.49 -8.61
CA ILE A 199 2.10 -22.86 -9.92
C ILE A 199 1.84 -24.34 -10.24
N ILE A 200 2.01 -25.24 -9.28
CA ILE A 200 1.75 -26.67 -9.46
C ILE A 200 0.26 -26.93 -9.74
N GLY A 201 -0.63 -26.23 -9.02
CA GLY A 201 -2.07 -26.41 -9.14
C GLY A 201 -2.72 -25.65 -10.30
N LEU A 202 -1.98 -24.76 -10.98
CA LEU A 202 -2.47 -24.03 -12.14
C LEU A 202 -2.32 -24.90 -13.40
N GLU A 203 -3.44 -25.30 -13.99
CA GLU A 203 -3.46 -26.16 -15.17
C GLU A 203 -2.88 -25.44 -16.40
N SER A 204 -1.94 -26.09 -17.10
CA SER A 204 -1.30 -25.56 -18.32
C SER A 204 -2.26 -25.34 -19.48
N ASN A 205 -3.42 -26.01 -19.46
CA ASN A 205 -4.46 -25.89 -20.49
C ASN A 205 -5.33 -24.64 -20.28
N ASN A 206 -5.10 -23.86 -19.23
CA ASN A 206 -5.75 -22.58 -19.04
C ASN A 206 -5.43 -21.64 -20.20
N GLN A 207 -6.47 -21.05 -20.80
CA GLN A 207 -6.26 -19.95 -21.74
C GLN A 207 -5.49 -18.82 -21.06
N ASN A 208 -4.62 -18.15 -21.82
CA ASN A 208 -3.75 -17.09 -21.28
C ASN A 208 -2.87 -17.56 -20.11
N TYR A 209 -2.50 -18.85 -20.06
CA TYR A 209 -1.69 -19.46 -19.00
C TYR A 209 -0.48 -18.62 -18.57
N HIS A 210 0.33 -18.18 -19.54
CA HIS A 210 1.52 -17.36 -19.24
C HIS A 210 1.18 -16.01 -18.62
N LEU A 211 0.10 -15.36 -19.08
CA LEU A 211 -0.38 -14.10 -18.49
C LEU A 211 -0.88 -14.33 -17.07
N LYS A 212 -1.61 -15.43 -16.82
CA LYS A 212 -2.10 -15.80 -15.50
C LYS A 212 -0.95 -16.05 -14.52
N ILE A 213 0.08 -16.79 -14.93
CA ILE A 213 1.29 -16.97 -14.13
C ILE A 213 1.93 -15.62 -13.81
N LEU A 214 2.10 -14.77 -14.81
CA LEU A 214 2.74 -13.47 -14.65
C LEU A 214 1.97 -12.61 -13.64
N VAL A 215 0.66 -12.45 -13.85
CA VAL A 215 -0.21 -11.65 -12.97
C VAL A 215 -0.25 -12.25 -11.58
N SER A 216 -0.50 -13.55 -11.42
CA SER A 216 -0.55 -14.18 -10.10
C SER A 216 0.78 -14.14 -9.35
N SER A 217 1.92 -14.31 -10.04
CA SER A 217 3.23 -14.18 -9.42
C SER A 217 3.45 -12.76 -8.89
N PHE A 218 3.02 -11.75 -9.67
CA PHE A 218 3.05 -10.36 -9.24
C PHE A 218 2.11 -10.08 -8.06
N LEU A 219 0.88 -10.60 -8.10
CA LEU A 219 -0.08 -10.51 -6.99
C LEU A 219 0.47 -11.12 -5.70
N ILE A 220 1.07 -12.31 -5.77
CA ILE A 220 1.67 -13.00 -4.62
C ILE A 220 2.87 -12.19 -4.07
N PHE A 221 3.70 -11.64 -4.94
CA PHE A 221 4.81 -10.78 -4.54
C PHE A 221 4.32 -9.50 -3.82
N CYS A 222 3.30 -8.83 -4.34
CA CYS A 222 2.71 -7.67 -3.68
C CYS A 222 1.99 -8.05 -2.37
N SER A 223 1.29 -9.19 -2.34
CA SER A 223 0.65 -9.75 -1.15
C SER A 223 1.65 -9.93 -0.01
N PHE A 224 2.88 -10.32 -0.30
CA PHE A 224 3.92 -10.44 0.73
C PHE A 224 4.14 -9.12 1.49
N PHE A 225 4.34 -8.02 0.78
CA PHE A 225 4.54 -6.71 1.41
C PHE A 225 3.31 -6.23 2.17
N ILE A 226 2.12 -6.44 1.60
CA ILE A 226 0.86 -6.07 2.26
C ILE A 226 0.67 -6.89 3.54
N CYS A 227 0.93 -8.19 3.51
CA CYS A 227 0.86 -9.06 4.69
C CYS A 227 1.86 -8.66 5.77
N VAL A 228 3.09 -8.29 5.38
CA VAL A 228 4.13 -7.83 6.32
C VAL A 228 3.68 -6.54 7.02
N ASP A 229 3.22 -5.55 6.27
CA ASP A 229 2.73 -4.29 6.86
C ASP A 229 1.46 -4.53 7.71
N ALA A 230 0.52 -5.33 7.22
CA ALA A 230 -0.70 -5.72 7.95
C ALA A 230 -0.36 -6.38 9.28
N TYR A 231 0.51 -7.39 9.28
CA TYR A 231 0.97 -8.06 10.50
C TYR A 231 1.58 -7.06 11.47
N SER A 232 2.46 -6.19 10.98
CA SER A 232 3.16 -5.21 11.80
C SER A 232 2.19 -4.24 12.48
N MET A 233 1.17 -3.77 11.75
CA MET A 233 0.17 -2.82 12.28
C MET A 233 -0.88 -3.48 13.16
N ILE A 234 -1.29 -4.73 12.87
CA ILE A 234 -2.24 -5.48 13.68
C ILE A 234 -1.64 -5.79 15.05
N PHE A 235 -0.40 -6.30 15.08
CA PHE A 235 0.24 -6.78 16.30
C PHE A 235 1.11 -5.74 17.01
N THR A 236 1.13 -4.49 16.54
CA THR A 236 1.85 -3.43 17.26
C THR A 236 1.21 -3.11 18.60
N ASP A 237 2.03 -2.79 19.59
CA ASP A 237 1.66 -2.26 20.90
C ASP A 237 1.90 -0.75 21.03
N GLN A 238 2.65 -0.17 20.09
CA GLN A 238 3.00 1.25 20.08
C GLN A 238 3.17 1.74 18.64
N TYR A 239 2.89 3.02 18.41
CA TYR A 239 3.10 3.67 17.13
C TYR A 239 3.46 5.14 17.35
N LEU A 240 3.89 5.80 16.29
CA LEU A 240 4.23 7.21 16.27
C LEU A 240 3.19 7.96 15.45
N LEU A 241 2.75 9.10 15.95
CA LEU A 241 2.06 10.11 15.16
C LEU A 241 3.11 11.07 14.60
N CYS A 242 3.11 11.25 13.28
CA CYS A 242 4.14 12.00 12.57
C CYS A 242 3.53 13.06 11.66
N GLU A 243 4.15 14.23 11.60
CA GLU A 243 3.88 15.26 10.59
C GLU A 243 4.44 14.82 9.22
N HIS A 244 3.69 15.12 8.16
CA HIS A 244 4.14 14.89 6.79
C HIS A 244 5.39 15.70 6.42
N ARG A 245 6.23 15.10 5.59
CA ARG A 245 7.45 15.70 5.02
C ARG A 245 7.40 15.55 3.50
N GLU A 246 7.66 16.66 2.81
CA GLU A 246 7.65 16.73 1.35
C GLU A 246 8.82 15.96 0.75
N THR A 247 10.01 16.14 1.30
CA THR A 247 11.24 15.50 0.82
C THR A 247 11.84 14.55 1.85
N LYS A 248 12.74 13.68 1.37
CA LYS A 248 13.55 12.83 2.25
C LYS A 248 14.48 13.66 3.15
N GLU A 249 15.03 14.75 2.63
CA GLU A 249 15.94 15.63 3.37
C GLU A 249 15.21 16.32 4.54
N ASP A 250 13.98 16.77 4.31
CA ASP A 250 13.12 17.34 5.33
C ASP A 250 12.88 16.37 6.48
N PHE A 251 12.73 15.09 6.16
CA PHE A 251 12.53 14.03 7.13
C PHE A 251 13.74 13.84 8.05
N GLU A 252 14.96 14.02 7.54
CA GLU A 252 16.21 13.83 8.28
C GLU A 252 16.65 15.09 9.04
N THR A 253 16.30 16.28 8.55
CA THR A 253 16.89 17.56 9.02
C THR A 253 15.95 18.44 9.83
N LYS A 254 14.63 18.43 9.56
CA LYS A 254 13.68 19.32 10.23
C LYS A 254 13.28 18.76 11.60
N LYS A 255 13.29 19.61 12.63
CA LYS A 255 12.76 19.25 13.96
C LYS A 255 11.22 19.29 13.95
N PRO A 256 10.54 18.31 14.58
CA PRO A 256 11.12 17.12 15.22
C PRO A 256 11.68 16.14 14.18
N ILE A 257 12.83 15.52 14.50
CA ILE A 257 13.55 14.59 13.62
C ILE A 257 12.64 13.41 13.30
N GLY A 258 12.58 13.05 12.02
CA GLY A 258 11.65 12.03 11.53
C GLY A 258 10.18 12.42 11.62
N GLY A 259 9.87 13.70 11.83
CA GLY A 259 8.51 14.24 11.89
C GLY A 259 7.71 13.79 13.12
N THR A 260 8.33 13.13 14.10
CA THR A 260 7.60 12.53 15.24
C THR A 260 7.05 13.62 16.16
N ILE A 261 5.73 13.69 16.30
CA ILE A 261 5.05 14.67 17.17
C ILE A 261 4.54 14.05 18.47
N CYS A 262 4.29 12.74 18.50
CA CYS A 262 3.78 12.04 19.67
C CYS A 262 4.10 10.54 19.58
N HIS A 263 4.55 9.97 20.70
CA HIS A 263 4.69 8.52 20.90
C HIS A 263 3.39 7.97 21.49
N VAL A 264 2.79 6.96 20.86
CA VAL A 264 1.49 6.42 21.28
C VAL A 264 1.61 4.95 21.67
N ALA A 265 1.06 4.59 22.82
CA ALA A 265 0.99 3.22 23.33
C ALA A 265 -0.46 2.71 23.43
N ILE A 266 -0.68 1.42 23.15
CA ILE A 266 -2.01 0.81 23.16
C ILE A 266 -2.24 0.12 24.51
N ARG A 267 -3.10 0.71 25.35
CA ARG A 267 -3.36 0.30 26.74
C ARG A 267 -3.57 -1.22 26.92
N ARG A 268 -4.43 -1.82 26.08
CA ARG A 268 -4.73 -3.27 26.14
C ARG A 268 -3.51 -4.16 25.86
N SER A 269 -2.63 -3.75 24.96
CA SER A 269 -1.42 -4.51 24.61
C SER A 269 -0.34 -4.32 25.67
N PHE A 270 -0.22 -3.10 26.20
CA PHE A 270 0.73 -2.75 27.25
C PHE A 270 0.45 -3.47 28.57
N ASN A 271 -0.81 -3.51 29.01
CA ASN A 271 -1.20 -4.22 30.24
C ASN A 271 -0.89 -5.73 30.23
N LYS A 272 -0.74 -6.34 29.04
CA LYS A 272 -0.37 -7.76 28.90
C LYS A 272 1.14 -8.01 29.04
N ARG A 273 1.98 -7.01 28.79
CA ARG A 273 3.43 -7.10 28.99
C ARG A 273 3.73 -6.58 30.40
N LYS A 274 3.87 -7.49 31.36
CA LYS A 274 4.16 -7.14 32.76
C LYS A 274 5.55 -6.50 32.95
N ASP A 275 6.48 -6.72 32.01
CA ASP A 275 7.76 -6.02 31.92
C ASP A 275 7.69 -4.93 30.86
N LEU A 276 7.41 -3.72 31.34
CA LEU A 276 7.39 -2.51 30.56
C LEU A 276 8.81 -1.96 30.59
N GLY A 277 9.62 -2.32 29.58
CA GLY A 277 10.88 -1.59 29.36
C GLY A 277 10.62 -0.08 29.22
N ASP A 278 11.67 0.73 29.28
CA ASP A 278 11.58 2.20 29.30
C ASP A 278 10.70 2.75 28.17
N LEU A 279 9.48 3.14 28.53
CA LEU A 279 8.62 3.99 27.71
C LEU A 279 9.33 5.33 27.51
N PRO A 280 9.28 5.94 26.30
CA PRO A 280 9.73 7.31 26.12
C PRO A 280 9.02 8.23 27.12
N ALA A 281 9.72 9.22 27.66
CA ALA A 281 9.19 10.08 28.71
C ALA A 281 7.93 10.88 28.28
N ASP A 282 7.67 10.99 26.98
CA ASP A 282 6.63 11.80 26.34
C ASP A 282 5.50 10.98 25.67
N PHE A 283 5.32 9.71 26.07
CA PHE A 283 4.28 8.85 25.49
C PHE A 283 2.86 9.21 25.96
N GLN A 284 1.87 8.90 25.11
CA GLN A 284 0.44 9.01 25.41
C GLN A 284 -0.27 7.68 25.11
N TYR A 285 -1.41 7.43 25.76
CA TYR A 285 -2.24 6.27 25.42
C TYR A 285 -3.14 6.59 24.22
N ASP A 286 -3.39 5.57 23.39
CA ASP A 286 -4.24 5.64 22.18
C ASP A 286 -5.64 6.21 22.44
N ASP A 287 -6.21 5.94 23.63
CA ASP A 287 -7.53 6.42 24.05
C ASP A 287 -7.53 7.84 24.65
N ASP A 288 -6.36 8.39 25.00
CA ASP A 288 -6.21 9.66 25.72
C ASP A 288 -5.31 10.66 24.96
N ILE A 289 -5.22 10.56 23.62
CA ILE A 289 -4.35 11.40 22.79
C ILE A 289 -4.78 12.88 22.87
N LYS A 290 -3.86 13.74 23.35
CA LYS A 290 -3.98 15.20 23.41
C LYS A 290 -2.91 15.84 22.54
N LEU A 291 -3.31 16.29 21.35
CA LEU A 291 -2.44 17.04 20.44
C LEU A 291 -2.74 18.55 20.50
N HIS A 292 -1.81 19.36 19.99
CA HIS A 292 -2.06 20.78 19.79
C HIS A 292 -3.24 21.01 18.81
N PRO A 293 -4.15 21.97 19.05
CA PRO A 293 -5.33 22.23 18.21
C PRO A 293 -5.07 22.33 16.70
N LYS A 294 -3.90 22.85 16.32
CA LYS A 294 -3.43 22.95 14.92
C LYS A 294 -3.45 21.63 14.13
N TRP A 295 -3.39 20.48 14.81
CA TRP A 295 -3.43 19.17 14.17
C TRP A 295 -4.84 18.67 13.90
N TYR A 296 -5.85 19.32 14.48
CA TYR A 296 -7.27 19.03 14.28
C TYR A 296 -7.95 20.02 13.32
N THR A 297 -7.20 20.91 12.65
CA THR A 297 -7.72 21.80 11.61
C THR A 297 -7.58 21.17 10.23
N GLU A 298 -8.43 21.58 9.28
CA GLU A 298 -8.34 21.08 7.90
C GLU A 298 -7.00 21.43 7.26
N TYR A 299 -6.48 20.53 6.43
CA TYR A 299 -5.26 20.70 5.65
C TYR A 299 -5.60 20.62 4.18
N VAL A 300 -5.19 21.63 3.43
CA VAL A 300 -5.21 21.61 1.97
C VAL A 300 -3.80 21.21 1.55
N PRO A 301 -3.56 19.98 1.07
CA PRO A 301 -2.27 19.60 0.54
C PRO A 301 -1.93 20.48 -0.67
N PHE A 302 -0.64 20.81 -0.82
CA PHE A 302 -0.15 21.76 -1.83
C PHE A 302 -0.49 21.34 -3.28
N CYS A 303 -0.75 20.06 -3.52
CA CYS A 303 -1.14 19.51 -4.81
C CYS A 303 -2.62 19.74 -5.19
N MET A 304 -3.42 20.31 -4.28
CA MET A 304 -4.84 20.67 -4.51
C MET A 304 -5.10 22.19 -4.37
N ALA A 305 -4.04 23.01 -4.28
CA ALA A 305 -4.11 24.47 -4.31
C ALA A 305 -3.64 24.99 -5.67
#